data_AF-A0A1M7LUX5-F1
#
_entry.id   AF-A0A1M7LUX5-F1
#
_cell.length_a   1.000
_cell.length_b   1.000
_cell.length_c   1.000
_cell.angle_alpha   90.00
_cell.angle_beta   90.00
_cell.angle_gamma   90.00
#
_symmetry.space_group_name_H-M   'P 1'
#
loop_
_entity.id
_entity.type
_entity.pdbx_description
1 polymer ?
#
loop_
_entity_poly.entity_id
_entity_poly.type
_entity_poly.pdbx_seq_one_letter_code
_entity_poly.pdbx_strand_id
1 'polypeptide(L)'
;MQKKILMSVNRIKLFFFPDPQKKNFVFITYLTISLLAILLLEFIIAWINLPDNVPIHFNLKGEADHYGDKSSLWVLLIVPVTIFLVASALLQSNLIALSFKSEKNPGDKQLAEESKLMLYIVRAAVVFVFCILAAITYWQGQQTIS
;
A
#
# COMPACT_ATOMS: atom_id res chain seq x y z
N MET A 1 30.77 16.90 -3.97
CA MET A 1 30.06 15.70 -4.50
C MET A 1 29.37 14.88 -3.39
N GLN A 2 30.08 14.45 -2.34
CA GLN A 2 29.54 13.62 -1.24
C GLN A 2 28.34 14.22 -0.49
N LYS A 3 28.34 15.53 -0.16
CA LYS A 3 27.19 16.19 0.50
C LYS A 3 25.90 16.11 -0.32
N LYS A 4 25.97 16.19 -1.66
CA LYS A 4 24.80 16.12 -2.54
C LYS A 4 24.17 14.73 -2.55
N ILE A 5 25.02 13.70 -2.54
CA ILE A 5 24.60 12.29 -2.44
C ILE A 5 23.94 12.03 -1.09
N LEU A 6 24.56 12.47 0.01
CA LEU A 6 24.02 12.32 1.35
C LEU A 6 22.64 13.00 1.52
N MET A 7 22.48 14.20 0.97
CA MET A 7 21.19 14.91 0.96
C MET A 7 20.11 14.16 0.16
N SER A 8 20.49 13.54 -0.97
CA SER A 8 19.57 12.75 -1.79
C SER A 8 19.10 11.48 -1.07
N VAL A 9 20.03 10.76 -0.42
CA VAL A 9 19.71 9.53 0.34
C VAL A 9 18.76 9.85 1.50
N ASN A 10 18.98 10.95 2.22
CA ASN A 10 18.10 11.37 3.30
C ASN A 10 16.69 11.69 2.82
N ARG A 11 16.55 12.32 1.65
CA ARG A 11 15.23 12.59 1.05
C ARG A 11 14.46 11.33 0.70
N ILE A 12 15.13 10.32 0.14
CA ILE A 12 14.50 9.04 -0.18
C ILE A 12 14.09 8.31 1.10
N LYS A 13 14.95 8.31 2.13
CA LYS A 13 14.62 7.68 3.42
C LYS A 13 13.41 8.36 4.09
N LEU A 14 13.38 9.69 4.11
CA LEU A 14 12.24 10.47 4.59
C LEU A 14 10.98 10.25 3.74
N PHE A 15 11.15 9.85 2.47
CA PHE A 15 10.01 9.56 1.62
C PHE A 15 9.21 8.35 2.11
N PHE A 16 9.92 7.25 2.35
CA PHE A 16 9.31 6.02 2.87
C PHE A 16 8.97 6.11 4.36
N PHE A 17 9.74 6.88 5.13
CA PHE A 17 9.54 7.11 6.56
C PHE A 17 9.36 8.60 6.83
N PRO A 18 8.16 9.17 6.61
CA PRO A 18 7.90 10.61 6.79
C PRO A 18 8.21 11.11 8.20
N ASP A 19 7.93 10.30 9.22
CA ASP A 19 8.08 10.66 10.63
C ASP A 19 8.99 9.65 11.36
N PRO A 20 10.31 9.60 11.05
CA PRO A 20 11.21 8.54 11.52
C PRO A 20 11.47 8.57 13.04
N GLN A 21 11.09 9.65 13.72
CA GLN A 21 11.20 9.80 15.17
C GLN A 21 10.05 9.11 15.92
N LYS A 22 8.92 8.82 15.24
CA LYS A 22 7.72 8.24 15.85
C LYS A 22 7.73 6.72 15.67
N LYS A 23 8.06 5.98 16.74
CA LYS A 23 8.20 4.51 16.72
C LYS A 23 6.98 3.78 16.12
N ASN A 24 5.77 4.22 16.45
CA ASN A 24 4.54 3.60 15.96
C ASN A 24 4.39 3.74 14.43
N PHE A 25 4.71 4.93 13.88
CA PHE A 25 4.64 5.17 12.43
C PHE A 25 5.72 4.41 11.67
N VAL A 26 6.91 4.31 12.25
CA VAL A 26 8.01 3.48 11.73
C VAL A 26 7.61 1.99 11.70
N PHE A 27 7.02 1.50 12.79
CA PHE A 27 6.54 0.11 12.87
C PHE A 27 5.48 -0.18 11.80
N ILE A 28 4.44 0.65 11.68
CA ILE A 28 3.39 0.49 10.66
C ILE A 28 3.98 0.54 9.25
N THR A 29 4.97 1.40 9.02
CA THR A 29 5.67 1.48 7.73
C THR A 29 6.42 0.20 7.39
N TYR A 30 7.19 -0.36 8.34
CA TYR A 30 7.85 -1.64 8.13
C TYR A 30 6.85 -2.77 7.87
N LEU A 31 5.77 -2.84 8.64
CA LEU A 31 4.68 -3.80 8.41
C LEU A 31 4.12 -3.66 6.99
N THR A 32 3.84 -2.44 6.55
CA THR A 32 3.30 -2.17 5.21
C THR A 32 4.28 -2.59 4.10
N ILE A 33 5.57 -2.32 4.27
CA ILE A 33 6.61 -2.73 3.31
C ILE A 33 6.74 -4.26 3.26
N SER A 34 6.66 -4.94 4.41
CA SER A 34 6.64 -6.40 4.45
C SER A 34 5.43 -6.98 3.72
N LEU A 35 4.24 -6.38 3.89
CA LEU A 35 3.05 -6.79 3.15
C LEU A 35 3.20 -6.57 1.64
N LEU A 36 3.80 -5.46 1.20
CA LEU A 36 4.11 -5.25 -0.22
C LEU A 36 5.10 -6.28 -0.77
N ALA A 37 6.09 -6.71 0.02
CA ALA A 37 7.02 -7.77 -0.37
C ALA A 37 6.31 -9.13 -0.49
N ILE A 38 5.39 -9.44 0.43
CA ILE A 38 4.54 -10.64 0.34
C ILE A 38 3.66 -10.58 -0.91
N LEU A 39 3.00 -9.45 -1.17
CA LEU A 39 2.17 -9.25 -2.35
C LEU A 39 2.96 -9.41 -3.65
N LEU A 40 4.19 -8.90 -3.70
CA LEU A 40 5.08 -9.10 -4.85
C LEU A 40 5.41 -10.58 -5.06
N LEU A 41 5.65 -11.32 -3.98
CA LEU A 41 5.90 -12.76 -4.06
C LEU A 41 4.65 -13.52 -4.56
N GLU A 42 3.47 -13.21 -4.03
CA GLU A 42 2.19 -13.76 -4.48
C GLU A 42 1.97 -13.49 -5.97
N PHE A 43 2.22 -12.25 -6.42
CA PHE A 43 2.14 -11.88 -7.84
C PHE A 43 3.08 -12.73 -8.70
N ILE A 44 4.35 -12.90 -8.31
CA ILE A 44 5.32 -13.71 -9.06
C ILE A 44 4.86 -15.17 -9.14
N ILE A 45 4.40 -15.73 -8.02
CA ILE A 45 3.91 -17.11 -7.96
C ILE A 45 2.67 -17.28 -8.85
N ALA A 46 1.71 -16.36 -8.78
CA ALA A 46 0.51 -16.38 -9.62
C ALA A 46 0.86 -16.21 -11.10
N TRP A 47 1.79 -15.31 -11.42
CA TRP A 47 2.24 -15.08 -12.79
C TRP A 47 2.93 -16.30 -13.40
N ILE A 48 3.61 -17.13 -12.62
CA ILE A 48 4.25 -18.34 -13.14
C ILE A 48 3.24 -19.49 -13.28
N ASN A 49 2.34 -19.66 -12.32
CA ASN A 49 1.55 -20.89 -12.19
C ASN A 49 0.11 -20.81 -12.70
N LEU A 50 -0.46 -19.60 -12.85
CA LEU A 50 -1.85 -19.47 -13.33
C LEU A 50 -1.93 -19.51 -14.86
N PRO A 51 -3.03 -20.02 -15.43
CA PRO A 51 -3.27 -20.00 -16.88
C PRO A 51 -3.57 -18.58 -17.37
N ASP A 52 -3.69 -18.41 -18.69
CA ASP A 52 -3.96 -17.11 -19.31
C ASP A 52 -5.34 -16.51 -18.94
N ASN A 53 -6.26 -17.34 -18.44
CA ASN A 53 -7.59 -16.91 -17.99
C ASN A 53 -7.72 -17.08 -16.46
N VAL A 54 -7.84 -15.98 -15.73
CA VAL A 54 -7.81 -15.92 -14.26
C VAL A 54 -9.05 -15.21 -13.68
N PRO A 55 -9.42 -15.46 -12.41
CA PRO A 55 -10.48 -14.70 -11.75
C PRO A 55 -10.20 -13.19 -11.74
N ILE A 56 -11.19 -12.38 -12.13
CA ILE A 56 -11.10 -10.92 -12.12
C ILE A 56 -12.19 -10.23 -11.29
N HIS A 57 -13.28 -10.93 -10.99
CA HIS A 57 -14.38 -10.40 -10.18
C HIS A 57 -14.87 -11.49 -9.22
N PHE A 58 -15.26 -11.04 -8.02
CA PHE A 58 -15.66 -11.91 -6.92
C PHE A 58 -17.02 -11.46 -6.39
N ASN A 59 -17.87 -12.43 -6.08
CA ASN A 59 -19.16 -12.17 -5.46
C ASN A 59 -19.01 -11.89 -3.94
N LEU A 60 -20.11 -11.61 -3.25
CA LEU A 60 -20.11 -11.34 -1.80
C LEU A 60 -19.67 -12.54 -0.92
N LYS A 61 -19.63 -13.76 -1.48
CA LYS A 61 -19.09 -14.95 -0.81
C LYS A 61 -17.58 -15.12 -1.05
N GLY A 62 -16.97 -14.24 -1.84
CA GLY A 62 -15.57 -14.30 -2.23
C GLY A 62 -15.28 -15.33 -3.32
N GLU A 63 -16.29 -15.82 -4.05
CA GLU A 63 -16.13 -16.77 -5.16
C GLU A 63 -15.98 -16.00 -6.48
N ALA A 64 -15.11 -16.47 -7.37
CA ALA A 64 -14.96 -15.93 -8.71
C ALA A 64 -16.27 -16.07 -9.49
N ASP A 65 -16.80 -14.94 -9.98
CA ASP A 65 -17.97 -14.93 -10.84
C ASP A 65 -17.65 -14.46 -12.28
N HIS A 66 -16.46 -13.89 -12.50
CA HIS A 66 -15.92 -13.58 -13.83
C HIS A 66 -14.43 -13.87 -13.93
N TYR A 67 -14.01 -14.26 -15.13
CA TYR A 67 -12.64 -14.56 -15.50
C TYR A 67 -12.19 -13.67 -16.67
N GLY A 68 -10.89 -13.38 -16.74
CA GLY A 68 -10.31 -12.58 -17.81
C GLY A 68 -8.82 -12.82 -17.95
N ASP A 69 -8.19 -12.01 -18.80
CA ASP A 69 -6.78 -12.16 -19.16
C ASP A 69 -5.86 -12.03 -17.93
N LYS A 70 -4.82 -12.88 -17.87
CA LYS A 70 -3.80 -12.92 -16.80
C LYS A 70 -3.08 -11.59 -16.59
N SER A 71 -3.04 -10.71 -17.59
CA SER A 71 -2.52 -9.34 -17.44
C SER A 71 -3.30 -8.53 -16.39
N SER A 72 -4.54 -8.88 -16.09
CA SER A 72 -5.32 -8.27 -15.00
C SER A 72 -4.66 -8.38 -13.63
N LEU A 73 -3.79 -9.39 -13.40
CA LEU A 73 -3.02 -9.54 -12.16
C LEU A 73 -2.13 -8.33 -11.88
N TRP A 74 -1.73 -7.56 -12.89
CA TRP A 74 -0.97 -6.32 -12.69
C TRP A 74 -1.72 -5.29 -11.86
N VAL A 75 -3.06 -5.27 -11.94
CA VAL A 75 -3.90 -4.37 -11.12
C VAL A 75 -3.70 -4.64 -9.63
N LEU A 76 -3.56 -5.92 -9.25
CA LEU A 76 -3.33 -6.34 -7.86
C LEU A 76 -2.01 -5.81 -7.30
N LEU A 77 -1.03 -5.52 -8.15
CA LEU A 77 0.27 -4.97 -7.73
C LEU A 77 0.32 -3.43 -7.87
N ILE A 78 -0.11 -2.90 -9.01
CA ILE A 78 0.05 -1.48 -9.36
C ILE A 78 -0.78 -0.58 -8.45
N VAL A 79 -2.02 -0.96 -8.16
CA VAL A 79 -2.93 -0.15 -7.33
C VAL A 79 -2.40 0.04 -5.90
N PRO A 80 -2.09 -1.01 -5.12
CA PRO A 80 -1.60 -0.82 -3.76
C PRO A 80 -0.23 -0.13 -3.70
N VAL A 81 0.66 -0.38 -4.67
CA VAL A 81 1.93 0.37 -4.78
C VAL A 81 1.68 1.86 -5.04
N THR A 82 0.78 2.19 -5.97
CA THR A 82 0.43 3.59 -6.27
C THR A 82 -0.16 4.28 -5.05
N ILE A 83 -1.10 3.63 -4.36
CA ILE A 83 -1.70 4.17 -3.14
C ILE A 83 -0.64 4.36 -2.04
N PHE A 84 0.27 3.41 -1.88
CA PHE A 84 1.39 3.54 -0.94
C PHE A 84 2.26 4.77 -1.24
N LEU A 85 2.62 4.99 -2.51
CA LEU A 85 3.44 6.12 -2.93
C LEU A 85 2.71 7.46 -2.75
N VAL A 86 1.44 7.55 -3.18
CA VAL A 86 0.61 8.76 -3.05
C VAL A 86 0.39 9.10 -1.58
N ALA A 87 0.03 8.13 -0.74
CA ALA A 87 -0.13 8.34 0.70
C ALA A 87 1.18 8.82 1.36
N SER A 88 2.32 8.25 0.96
CA SER A 88 3.64 8.67 1.46
C SER A 88 3.99 10.10 1.04
N ALA A 89 3.64 10.50 -0.19
CA ALA A 89 3.78 11.87 -0.66
C ALA A 89 2.87 12.85 0.10
N LEU A 90 1.61 12.45 0.39
CA LEU A 90 0.67 13.24 1.19
C LEU A 90 1.17 13.44 2.62
N LEU A 91 1.71 12.39 3.26
CA LEU A 91 2.28 12.45 4.62
C LEU A 91 3.48 13.41 4.72
N GLN A 92 4.28 13.52 3.67
CA GLN A 92 5.39 14.50 3.60
C GLN A 92 4.94 15.91 3.25
N SER A 93 3.79 16.04 2.59
CA SER A 93 3.27 17.33 2.21
C SER A 93 2.75 18.11 3.43
N ASN A 94 2.69 19.43 3.32
CA ASN A 94 2.07 20.25 4.35
C ASN A 94 0.53 20.24 4.28
N LEU A 95 -0.08 19.43 3.40
CA LEU A 95 -1.53 19.46 3.14
C LEU A 95 -2.33 19.09 4.40
N ILE A 96 -1.91 18.06 5.14
CA ILE A 96 -2.57 17.66 6.38
C ILE A 96 -2.54 18.82 7.39
N ALA A 97 -1.38 19.45 7.57
CA ALA A 97 -1.25 20.58 8.49
C ALA A 97 -2.05 21.81 8.02
N LEU A 98 -2.17 22.03 6.70
CA LEU A 98 -2.99 23.11 6.14
C LEU A 98 -4.49 22.89 6.38
N SER A 99 -4.97 21.64 6.31
CA SER A 99 -6.36 21.29 6.61
C SER A 99 -6.78 21.67 8.04
N PHE A 100 -5.84 21.65 8.98
CA PHE A 100 -6.07 22.01 10.39
C PHE A 100 -5.53 23.39 10.76
N LYS A 101 -5.09 24.21 9.77
CA LYS A 101 -4.61 25.57 10.00
C LYS A 101 -5.77 26.55 10.16
N SER A 102 -6.77 26.20 10.97
CA SER A 102 -7.85 27.09 11.38
C SER A 102 -7.53 27.65 12.76
N GLU A 103 -6.82 28.78 12.79
CA GLU A 103 -6.60 29.67 13.95
C GLU A 103 -6.53 29.04 15.38
N LYS A 104 -5.30 28.92 15.88
CA LYS A 104 -4.92 29.04 17.30
C LYS A 104 -5.45 28.01 18.32
N ASN A 105 -6.08 26.90 17.93
CA ASN A 105 -6.50 25.89 18.91
C ASN A 105 -5.37 24.88 19.17
N PRO A 106 -4.93 24.65 20.43
CA PRO A 106 -3.94 23.62 20.73
C PRO A 106 -4.37 22.20 20.31
N GLY A 107 -5.68 21.95 20.13
CA GLY A 107 -6.23 20.70 19.60
C GLY A 107 -5.89 20.43 18.12
N ASP A 108 -5.58 21.45 17.32
CA ASP A 108 -5.37 21.30 15.86
C ASP A 108 -4.12 20.47 15.55
N LYS A 109 -3.07 20.59 16.38
CA LYS A 109 -1.85 19.78 16.25
C LYS A 109 -2.12 18.31 16.54
N GLN A 110 -2.96 18.02 17.54
CA GLN A 110 -3.33 16.65 17.88
C GLN A 110 -4.16 16.03 16.74
N LEU A 111 -5.16 16.76 16.24
CA LEU A 111 -5.98 16.32 15.11
C LEU A 111 -5.15 16.06 13.84
N ALA A 112 -4.14 16.89 13.56
CA ALA A 112 -3.22 16.68 12.44
C ALA A 112 -2.39 15.39 12.59
N GLU A 113 -1.88 15.10 13.79
CA GLU A 113 -1.11 13.88 14.05
C GLU A 113 -2.00 12.62 14.04
N GLU A 114 -3.22 12.70 14.55
CA GLU A 114 -4.23 11.62 14.46
C GLU A 114 -4.62 11.35 12.99
N SER A 115 -4.76 12.41 12.18
CA SER A 115 -5.01 12.29 10.74
C SER A 115 -3.86 11.63 9.99
N LYS A 116 -2.60 11.92 10.36
CA LYS A 116 -1.45 11.17 9.83
C LYS A 116 -1.55 9.70 10.18
N LEU A 117 -1.82 9.37 11.46
CA LEU A 117 -1.98 7.98 11.89
C LEU A 117 -3.07 7.27 11.08
N MET A 118 -4.22 7.91 10.86
CA MET A 118 -5.26 7.37 9.99
C MET A 118 -4.74 7.06 8.58
N LEU A 119 -3.96 7.97 7.99
CA LEU A 119 -3.39 7.74 6.65
C LEU A 119 -2.36 6.60 6.64
N TYR A 120 -1.54 6.44 7.69
CA TYR A 120 -0.67 5.27 7.87
C TYR A 120 -1.48 3.97 7.95
N ILE A 121 -2.60 3.96 8.70
CA ILE A 121 -3.48 2.79 8.86
C ILE A 121 -4.19 2.46 7.55
N VAL A 122 -4.80 3.44 6.87
CA VAL A 122 -5.45 3.25 5.57
C VAL A 122 -4.47 2.69 4.55
N ARG A 123 -3.25 3.25 4.50
CA ARG A 123 -2.18 2.76 3.63
C ARG A 123 -1.86 1.28 3.89
N ALA A 124 -1.76 0.87 5.16
CA ALA A 124 -1.50 -0.52 5.52
C ALA A 124 -2.70 -1.44 5.23
N ALA A 125 -3.91 -1.00 5.56
CA ALA A 125 -5.15 -1.75 5.38
C ALA A 125 -5.44 -2.03 3.90
N VAL A 126 -5.21 -1.05 3.02
CA VAL A 126 -5.34 -1.24 1.56
C VAL A 126 -4.40 -2.34 1.09
N VAL A 127 -3.10 -2.26 1.42
CA VAL A 127 -2.13 -3.31 1.00
C VAL A 127 -2.55 -4.67 1.54
N PHE A 128 -3.00 -4.75 2.80
CA PHE A 128 -3.47 -5.99 3.41
C PHE A 128 -4.68 -6.60 2.68
N VAL A 129 -5.67 -5.78 2.29
CA VAL A 129 -6.81 -6.24 1.48
C VAL A 129 -6.33 -6.79 0.13
N PHE A 130 -5.36 -6.12 -0.51
CA PHE A 130 -4.79 -6.61 -1.78
C PHE A 130 -4.01 -7.92 -1.64
N CYS A 131 -3.31 -8.17 -0.53
CA CYS A 131 -2.73 -9.49 -0.23
C CYS A 131 -3.83 -10.57 -0.17
N ILE A 132 -4.95 -10.29 0.53
CA ILE A 132 -6.07 -11.25 0.61
C ILE A 132 -6.65 -11.51 -0.78
N LEU A 133 -6.89 -10.46 -1.57
CA LEU A 133 -7.41 -10.61 -2.93
C LEU A 133 -6.45 -11.40 -3.83
N ALA A 134 -5.14 -11.17 -3.74
CA ALA A 134 -4.13 -11.91 -4.49
C ALA A 134 -4.09 -13.38 -4.09
N ALA A 135 -4.14 -13.69 -2.79
CA ALA A 135 -4.21 -15.06 -2.28
C ALA A 135 -5.48 -15.79 -2.75
N ILE A 136 -6.65 -15.14 -2.70
CA ILE A 136 -7.91 -15.71 -3.18
C ILE A 136 -7.86 -15.95 -4.70
N THR A 137 -7.34 -14.98 -5.45
CA THR A 137 -7.17 -15.08 -6.91
C THR A 137 -6.30 -16.27 -7.28
N TYR A 138 -5.18 -16.45 -6.57
CA TYR A 138 -4.31 -17.59 -6.76
C TYR A 138 -5.03 -18.92 -6.45
N TRP A 139 -5.68 -19.02 -5.29
CA TRP A 139 -6.37 -20.22 -4.87
C TRP A 139 -7.46 -20.67 -5.85
N GLN A 140 -8.27 -19.73 -6.35
CA GLN A 140 -9.35 -20.03 -7.29
C GLN A 140 -8.85 -20.21 -8.72
N GLY A 141 -7.77 -19.52 -9.10
CA GLY A 141 -7.11 -19.74 -10.37
C GLY A 141 -6.43 -21.11 -10.48
N GLN A 142 -6.10 -21.77 -9.37
CA GLN A 142 -5.64 -23.17 -9.41
C GLN A 142 -6.76 -24.15 -9.74
N GLN A 143 -8.00 -23.85 -9.31
CA GLN A 143 -9.16 -24.71 -9.56
C GLN A 143 -9.60 -24.71 -11.04
N THR A 144 -9.13 -23.78 -11.87
CA THR A 144 -9.37 -23.79 -13.31
C THR A 144 -8.35 -24.62 -14.10
N ILE A 145 -7.29 -25.10 -13.43
CA ILE A 145 -6.24 -25.94 -14.05
C ILE A 145 -6.59 -27.44 -13.91
N SER A 146 -7.39 -27.81 -12.91
CA SER A 146 -7.87 -29.18 -12.62
C SER A 146 -9.13 -29.54 -13.39
#